data_AF-A0A8H7N7J8-F1
#
_entry.id   AF-A0A8H7N7J8-F1
#
_cell.length_a   1.000
_cell.length_b   1.000
_cell.length_c   1.000
_cell.angle_alpha   90.00
_cell.angle_beta   90.00
_cell.angle_gamma   90.00
#
_symmetry.space_group_name_H-M   'P 1'
#
loop_
_entity.id
_entity.type
_entity.pdbx_description
1 polymer ?
#
loop_
_entity_poly.entity_id
_entity_poly.type
_entity_poly.pdbx_seq_one_letter_code
_entity_poly.pdbx_strand_id
1 'polypeptide(L)'
;MEATLPLPFLVSVAAPTGLAELEGLNREEVSILGTPFFEAQPQIAEKLSQFLGRHNHEFYAHMDVTSLDSPDEIVALLDRGTRRVFVTPETLSIYRIWRPSSSGDFVS
;
A
#
# COMPACT_ATOMS: atom_id res chain seq x y z
N MET A 1 14.11 -4.14 31.17
CA MET A 1 13.02 -3.17 30.90
C MET A 1 12.29 -3.68 29.67
N GLU A 2 11.06 -4.17 29.81
CA GLU A 2 10.19 -4.40 28.65
C GLU A 2 9.73 -3.03 28.16
N ALA A 3 10.29 -2.58 27.04
CA ALA A 3 9.72 -1.46 26.30
C ALA A 3 8.55 -2.02 25.50
N THR A 4 7.32 -1.86 26.01
CA THR A 4 6.12 -1.98 25.17
C THR A 4 6.13 -0.75 24.27
N LEU A 5 6.89 -0.82 23.17
CA LEU A 5 6.92 0.26 22.19
C LEU A 5 5.47 0.59 21.80
N PRO A 6 5.04 1.86 21.93
CA PRO A 6 3.73 2.24 21.41
C PRO A 6 3.75 1.91 19.91
N LEU A 7 2.61 1.40 19.41
CA LEU A 7 2.31 1.03 18.02
C LEU A 7 3.40 1.40 17.00
N PRO A 8 3.90 0.47 16.16
CA PRO A 8 5.06 0.73 15.31
C PRO A 8 4.87 2.04 14.56
N PHE A 9 5.75 3.00 14.84
CA PHE A 9 5.73 4.31 14.18
C PHE A 9 5.84 4.07 12.68
N LEU A 10 4.79 4.43 11.95
CA LEU A 10 4.80 4.34 10.50
C LEU A 10 5.59 5.53 9.96
N VAL A 11 6.69 5.25 9.28
CA VAL A 11 7.51 6.28 8.65
C VAL A 11 6.82 6.67 7.34
N SER A 12 6.32 7.90 7.27
CA SER A 12 5.78 8.44 6.03
C SER A 12 6.91 8.65 5.03
N VAL A 13 6.77 8.10 3.83
CA VAL A 13 7.78 8.17 2.78
C VAL A 13 7.19 8.88 1.57
N ALA A 14 7.90 9.90 1.06
CA ALA A 14 7.60 10.46 -0.25
C ALA A 14 7.81 9.39 -1.32
N ALA A 15 6.98 9.39 -2.37
CA ALA A 15 7.02 8.36 -3.41
C ALA A 15 8.47 8.10 -3.88
N PRO A 16 8.90 6.82 -4.01
CA PRO A 16 10.27 6.50 -4.34
C PRO A 16 10.80 7.26 -5.56
N THR A 17 12.08 7.62 -5.50
CA THR A 17 12.76 8.39 -6.55
C THR A 17 12.56 7.71 -7.92
N GLY A 18 11.96 8.43 -8.88
CA GLY A 18 11.57 7.89 -10.20
C GLY A 18 10.05 7.69 -10.40
N LEU A 19 9.23 7.83 -9.35
CA LEU A 19 7.75 7.78 -9.46
C LEU A 19 7.13 9.17 -9.63
N ALA A 20 7.83 10.23 -9.24
CA ALA A 20 7.54 11.62 -9.57
C ALA A 20 8.86 12.41 -9.51
N GLU A 21 8.92 13.61 -10.08
CA GLU A 21 10.05 14.56 -9.88
C GLU A 21 10.09 15.09 -8.42
N LEU A 22 9.81 14.22 -7.45
CA LEU A 22 9.81 14.49 -6.03
C LEU A 22 11.10 13.95 -5.42
N GLU A 23 11.76 14.77 -4.60
CA GLU A 23 12.80 14.33 -3.68
C GLU A 23 12.21 13.28 -2.74
N GLY A 24 12.67 12.02 -2.86
CA GLY A 24 12.14 10.89 -2.11
C GLY A 24 13.18 9.80 -1.96
N LEU A 25 12.95 8.90 -0.99
CA LEU A 25 13.87 7.80 -0.68
C LEU A 25 13.94 6.83 -1.86
N ASN A 26 15.13 6.31 -2.14
CA ASN A 26 15.29 5.24 -3.12
C ASN A 26 14.80 3.89 -2.55
N ARG A 27 14.77 2.85 -3.39
CA ARG A 27 14.28 1.52 -2.99
C ARG A 27 15.07 0.97 -1.80
N GLU A 28 16.39 1.05 -1.88
CA GLU A 28 17.30 0.52 -0.87
C GLU A 28 17.04 1.19 0.49
N GLU A 29 16.86 2.51 0.50
CA GLU A 29 16.50 3.29 1.70
C GLU A 29 15.12 2.91 2.25
N VAL A 30 14.13 2.74 1.38
CA VAL A 30 12.77 2.29 1.78
C VAL A 30 12.81 0.90 2.41
N SER A 31 13.62 -0.02 1.88
CA SER A 31 13.72 -1.39 2.39
C SER A 31 14.22 -1.47 3.83
N ILE A 32 15.10 -0.54 4.23
CA ILE A 32 15.65 -0.48 5.60
C ILE A 32 14.58 -0.11 6.63
N LEU A 33 13.53 0.62 6.21
CA LEU A 33 12.46 1.06 7.11
C LEU A 33 11.57 -0.11 7.57
N GLY A 34 11.49 -1.18 6.78
CA GLY A 34 10.68 -2.37 7.06
C GLY A 34 9.15 -2.16 6.98
N THR A 35 8.61 -1.05 7.50
CA THR A 35 7.18 -0.72 7.51
C THR A 35 6.92 0.74 7.06
N PRO A 36 7.13 1.06 5.77
CA PRO A 36 6.88 2.40 5.25
C PRO A 36 5.37 2.68 5.11
N PHE A 37 5.02 3.96 5.24
CA PHE A 37 3.68 4.49 4.97
C PHE A 37 3.71 5.39 3.75
N PHE A 38 2.81 5.14 2.80
CA PHE A 38 2.66 5.91 1.57
C PHE A 38 1.28 6.54 1.50
N GLU A 39 1.23 7.77 0.99
CA GLU A 39 -0.01 8.43 0.63
C GLU A 39 -0.28 8.18 -0.86
N ALA A 40 -1.32 7.41 -1.16
CA ALA A 40 -1.70 7.06 -2.52
C ALA A 40 -2.60 8.16 -3.11
N GLN A 41 -1.96 9.09 -3.81
CA GLN A 41 -2.68 10.10 -4.59
C GLN A 41 -2.99 9.57 -6.00
N PRO A 42 -4.14 9.92 -6.62
CA PRO A 42 -4.55 9.39 -7.93
C PRO A 42 -3.47 9.53 -9.03
N GLN A 43 -2.66 10.58 -8.97
CA GLN A 43 -1.64 10.86 -9.99
C GLN A 43 -0.43 9.92 -9.90
N ILE A 44 -0.24 9.26 -8.75
CA ILE A 44 0.89 8.35 -8.49
C ILE A 44 0.44 6.94 -8.11
N ALA A 45 -0.86 6.68 -8.01
CA ALA A 45 -1.40 5.41 -7.53
C ALA A 45 -0.97 4.21 -8.41
N GLU A 46 -1.08 4.33 -9.74
CA GLU A 46 -0.61 3.29 -10.67
C GLU A 46 0.89 3.01 -10.49
N LYS A 47 1.67 4.07 -10.36
CA LYS A 47 3.12 4.02 -10.18
C LYS A 47 3.51 3.34 -8.86
N LEU A 48 2.88 3.72 -7.75
CA LEU A 48 3.03 3.04 -6.46
C LEU A 48 2.66 1.56 -6.57
N SER A 49 1.56 1.27 -7.27
CA SER A 49 1.09 -0.09 -7.51
C SER A 49 2.11 -0.93 -8.30
N GLN A 50 2.78 -0.36 -9.31
CA GLN A 50 3.86 -1.03 -10.04
C GLN A 50 5.11 -1.23 -9.19
N PHE A 51 5.48 -0.25 -8.36
CA PHE A 51 6.61 -0.36 -7.43
C PHE A 51 6.40 -1.49 -6.44
N LEU A 52 5.21 -1.57 -5.83
CA LEU A 52 4.85 -2.64 -4.90
C LEU A 52 4.88 -4.02 -5.58
N GLY A 53 4.33 -4.15 -6.79
CA GLY A 53 4.35 -5.41 -7.52
C GLY A 53 5.75 -5.98 -7.77
N ARG A 54 6.80 -5.15 -7.74
CA ARG A 54 8.20 -5.57 -7.90
C ARG A 54 8.93 -5.80 -6.57
N HIS A 55 8.56 -5.07 -5.52
CA HIS A 55 9.36 -4.93 -4.30
C HIS A 55 8.61 -5.25 -3.01
N ASN A 56 7.38 -5.78 -3.07
CA ASN A 56 6.55 -6.09 -1.90
C ASN A 56 7.16 -7.07 -0.88
N HIS A 57 8.17 -7.85 -1.27
CA HIS A 57 8.87 -8.77 -0.37
C HIS A 57 9.93 -8.08 0.49
N GLU A 58 10.29 -6.83 0.15
CA GLU A 58 11.36 -6.07 0.81
C GLU A 58 10.86 -5.27 2.02
N PHE A 59 9.55 -5.01 2.13
CA PHE A 59 8.94 -4.23 3.22
C PHE A 59 7.43 -4.47 3.34
N TYR A 60 6.86 -4.13 4.50
CA TYR A 60 5.42 -4.18 4.78
C TYR A 60 4.77 -2.82 4.58
N ALA A 61 4.37 -2.54 3.34
CA ALA A 61 3.77 -1.27 2.97
C ALA A 61 2.43 -1.03 3.68
N HIS A 62 2.28 0.16 4.24
CA HIS A 62 1.00 0.70 4.71
C HIS A 62 0.63 1.86 3.81
N MET A 63 -0.65 2.00 3.44
CA MET A 63 -1.06 3.04 2.50
C MET A 63 -2.30 3.78 2.96
N ASP A 64 -2.24 5.10 2.94
CA ASP A 64 -3.43 5.94 2.94
C ASP A 64 -3.96 6.03 1.50
N VAL A 65 -5.19 5.57 1.30
CA VAL A 65 -5.87 5.57 0.00
C VAL A 65 -7.14 6.44 0.04
N THR A 66 -7.24 7.33 1.03
CA THR A 66 -8.42 8.19 1.23
C THR A 66 -8.71 9.13 0.05
N SER A 67 -7.69 9.43 -0.77
CA SER A 67 -7.82 10.19 -2.02
C SER A 67 -8.23 9.35 -3.24
N LEU A 68 -8.34 8.02 -3.10
CA LEU A 68 -8.73 7.13 -4.21
C LEU A 68 -10.21 6.79 -4.14
N ASP A 69 -10.91 6.95 -5.27
CA ASP A 69 -12.34 6.71 -5.36
C ASP A 69 -12.68 5.29 -5.87
N SER A 70 -11.71 4.57 -6.45
CA SER A 70 -11.91 3.27 -7.09
C SER A 70 -11.65 2.10 -6.12
N PRO A 71 -12.68 1.32 -5.74
CA PRO A 71 -12.49 0.15 -4.88
C PRO A 71 -11.60 -0.92 -5.52
N ASP A 72 -11.70 -1.11 -6.84
CA ASP A 72 -10.91 -2.09 -7.58
C ASP A 72 -9.41 -1.72 -7.56
N GLU A 73 -9.09 -0.43 -7.63
CA GLU A 73 -7.71 0.07 -7.51
C GLU A 73 -7.15 -0.19 -6.11
N ILE A 74 -7.96 0.04 -5.07
CA ILE A 74 -7.59 -0.20 -3.67
C ILE A 74 -7.37 -1.70 -3.42
N VAL A 75 -8.23 -2.56 -3.95
CA VAL A 75 -8.05 -4.02 -3.88
C VAL A 75 -6.79 -4.44 -4.64
N ALA A 76 -6.53 -3.87 -5.81
CA ALA A 76 -5.32 -4.18 -6.56
C ALA A 76 -4.02 -3.81 -5.80
N LEU A 77 -4.04 -2.76 -4.98
CA LEU A 77 -2.91 -2.43 -4.09
C LEU A 77 -2.69 -3.51 -3.03
N LEU A 78 -3.77 -4.05 -2.44
CA LEU A 78 -3.69 -5.16 -1.49
C LEU A 78 -3.16 -6.44 -2.17
N ASP A 79 -3.67 -6.78 -3.36
CA ASP A 79 -3.22 -7.95 -4.13
C ASP A 79 -1.73 -7.87 -4.50
N ARG A 80 -1.21 -6.66 -4.67
CA ARG A 80 0.22 -6.41 -4.96
C ARG A 80 1.11 -6.36 -3.72
N GLY A 81 0.56 -6.63 -2.53
CA GLY A 81 1.34 -6.84 -1.31
C GLY A 81 1.32 -5.70 -0.31
N THR A 82 0.46 -4.68 -0.49
CA THR A 82 0.20 -3.72 0.58
C THR A 82 -0.37 -4.44 1.80
N ARG A 83 0.26 -4.25 2.96
CA ARG A 83 -0.11 -4.96 4.19
C ARG A 83 -1.39 -4.40 4.80
N ARG A 84 -1.59 -3.09 4.70
CA ARG A 84 -2.77 -2.39 5.23
C ARG A 84 -3.06 -1.16 4.40
N VAL A 85 -4.34 -0.95 4.10
CA VAL A 85 -4.86 0.30 3.53
C VAL A 85 -5.70 1.04 4.56
N PHE A 86 -5.63 2.37 4.56
CA PHE A 86 -6.47 3.25 5.35
C PHE A 86 -7.46 3.94 4.41
N VAL A 87 -8.75 3.81 4.71
CA VAL A 87 -9.86 4.36 3.94
C VAL A 87 -10.68 5.28 4.85
N THR A 88 -11.48 6.15 4.24
CA THR A 88 -12.44 6.96 4.99
C THR A 88 -13.54 6.08 5.60
N PRO A 89 -14.05 6.39 6.81
CA PRO A 89 -15.10 5.61 7.45
C PRO A 89 -16.35 5.42 6.57
N GLU A 90 -16.68 6.42 5.75
CA GLU A 90 -17.85 6.43 4.86
C GLU A 90 -17.76 5.35 3.77
N THR A 91 -16.54 5.05 3.29
CA THR A 91 -16.30 4.06 2.23
C THR A 91 -16.20 2.62 2.74
N LEU A 92 -16.09 2.41 4.06
CA LEU A 92 -15.99 1.06 4.67
C LEU A 92 -17.14 0.13 4.26
N SER A 93 -18.33 0.68 4.05
CA SER A 93 -19.52 -0.09 3.68
C SER A 93 -19.36 -0.83 2.34
N ILE A 94 -18.62 -0.25 1.39
CA ILE A 94 -18.36 -0.80 0.05
C ILE A 94 -17.57 -2.11 0.15
N TYR A 95 -16.64 -2.18 1.10
CA TYR A 95 -15.77 -3.35 1.29
C TYR A 95 -16.42 -4.47 2.11
N ARG A 96 -17.58 -4.22 2.75
CA ARG A 96 -18.24 -5.19 3.63
C ARG A 96 -18.83 -6.39 2.87
N ILE A 97 -19.05 -6.27 1.57
CA ILE A 97 -19.68 -7.28 0.70
C ILE A 97 -18.65 -7.87 -0.29
N TRP A 98 -17.39 -7.44 -0.24
CA TRP A 98 -16.38 -7.94 -1.16
C TRP A 98 -16.21 -9.46 -1.00
N ARG A 99 -16.67 -10.21 -2.00
CA ARG A 99 -16.30 -11.61 -2.21
C ARG A 99 -15.30 -11.63 -3.35
N PRO A 100 -14.14 -12.28 -3.18
CA PRO A 100 -13.24 -12.48 -4.31
C PRO A 100 -14.03 -13.19 -5.42
N SER A 101 -14.02 -12.62 -6.63
CA SER A 101 -14.48 -13.32 -7.82
C SER A 101 -13.59 -14.56 -7.96
N SER A 102 -14.13 -15.73 -7.63
CA SER A 102 -13.49 -17.01 -7.88
C SER A 102 -13.51 -17.27 -9.39
N SER A 103 -12.59 -16.64 -10.11
CA SER A 103 -12.22 -16.99 -11.48
C SER A 103 -10.78 -17.47 -11.45
N GLY A 104 -10.64 -18.71 -11.00
CA GLY A 104 -9.40 -19.46 -10.97
C GLY A 104 -9.77 -20.92 -10.90
N ASP A 105 -10.19 -21.47 -12.05
CA ASP A 105 -10.29 -22.90 -12.24
C ASP A 105 -8.92 -23.51 -11.95
N PHE A 106 -8.80 -24.11 -10.77
CA PHE A 106 -7.72 -25.02 -10.44
C PHE A 106 -7.94 -26.27 -11.31
N VAL A 107 -7.32 -26.30 -12.48
CA VAL A 107 -7.18 -27.55 -13.23
C VAL A 107 -6.11 -28.37 -12.52
N SER A 108 -6.59 -29.44 -11.89
CA SER A 108 -5.83 -30.56 -11.29
C SER A 108 -4.87 -31.22 -12.28
#